data_AF-A0ABD5UCC9-F1
#
_entry.id   AF-A0ABD5UCC9-F1
#
_cell.length_a   1.000
_cell.length_b   1.000
_cell.length_c   1.000
_cell.angle_alpha   90.00
_cell.angle_beta   90.00
_cell.angle_gamma   90.00
#
_symmetry.space_group_name_H-M   'P 1'
#
loop_
_entity.id
_entity.type
_entity.pdbx_description
1 polymer ?
#
loop_
_entity_poly.entity_id
_entity_poly.type
_entity_poly.pdbx_seq_one_letter_code
_entity_poly.pdbx_strand_id
1 'polypeptide(L)'
;MVVLATKVYVGGGARERALDSLRSLVANSLGDLDVDFDVGVRADGFPSVTITGEDAVVARNVLREEWGAVTPDFRDGEEYVGTLESWDGDGFVLDAGEEVRIPADGLGLGPGDPTQIRRRFGLVQHVPLRFVYGDDPRLADAERDRLFEWTRGTGRLNVNSATRAEVRATVNRAGHAEDIVTVERLGLLEQSVVCREGTDPPGLLSNVGEYLPSELLCVVP
;
A
#
# COMPACT_ATOMS: atom_id res chain seq x y z
N MET A 1 17.91 4.53 -12.39
CA MET A 1 17.32 4.54 -11.03
C MET A 1 15.81 4.65 -11.14
N VAL A 2 15.07 4.00 -10.25
CA VAL A 2 13.62 4.21 -10.03
C VAL A 2 13.42 4.42 -8.54
N VAL A 3 12.59 5.38 -8.15
CA VAL A 3 12.18 5.57 -6.76
C VAL A 3 10.78 4.98 -6.63
N LEU A 4 10.64 3.92 -5.83
CA LEU A 4 9.40 3.17 -5.72
C LEU A 4 8.38 3.98 -4.91
N ALA A 5 7.11 4.00 -5.32
CA ALA A 5 6.05 4.69 -4.58
C ALA A 5 5.49 3.84 -3.42
N THR A 6 6.41 3.41 -2.54
CA THR A 6 6.14 2.75 -1.26
C THR A 6 7.12 3.27 -0.22
N LYS A 7 6.76 3.31 1.06
CA LYS A 7 7.57 3.98 2.10
C LYS A 7 8.10 2.98 3.12
N VAL A 8 9.36 3.15 3.51
CA VAL A 8 9.98 2.45 4.64
C VAL A 8 10.01 3.40 5.83
N TYR A 9 9.00 3.31 6.68
CA TYR A 9 8.79 4.22 7.81
C TYR A 9 9.00 3.54 9.18
N VAL A 10 9.29 2.25 9.21
CA VAL A 10 9.64 1.50 10.43
C VAL A 10 11.13 1.58 10.73
N GLY A 11 11.49 1.51 12.01
CA GLY A 11 12.87 1.57 12.51
C GLY A 11 13.43 0.22 13.00
N GLY A 12 14.72 0.20 13.38
CA GLY A 12 15.37 -0.95 14.00
C GLY A 12 15.29 -2.24 13.17
N GLY A 13 15.17 -3.40 13.84
CA GLY A 13 15.08 -4.70 13.16
C GLY A 13 13.84 -4.89 12.28
N ALA A 14 12.79 -4.08 12.44
CA ALA A 14 11.67 -4.07 11.49
C ALA A 14 12.09 -3.47 10.13
N ARG A 15 12.94 -2.44 10.15
CA ARG A 15 13.50 -1.83 8.93
C ARG A 15 14.35 -2.81 8.14
N GLU A 16 15.22 -3.55 8.82
CA GLU A 16 16.08 -4.55 8.17
C GLU A 16 15.23 -5.62 7.46
N ARG A 17 14.23 -6.18 8.16
CA ARG A 17 13.31 -7.15 7.58
C ARG A 17 12.48 -6.58 6.41
N ALA A 18 12.06 -5.33 6.50
CA ALA A 18 11.37 -4.65 5.40
C ALA A 18 12.25 -4.54 4.16
N LEU A 19 13.53 -4.20 4.32
CA LEU A 19 14.48 -4.08 3.21
C LEU A 19 14.86 -5.43 2.62
N ASP A 20 15.02 -6.47 3.45
CA ASP A 20 15.27 -7.83 2.95
C ASP A 20 14.06 -8.36 2.16
N SER A 21 12.85 -8.09 2.66
CA SER A 21 11.62 -8.38 1.92
C SER A 21 11.59 -7.62 0.60
N LEU A 22 11.91 -6.31 0.59
CA LEU A 22 11.91 -5.51 -0.63
C LEU A 22 12.94 -6.02 -1.66
N ARG A 23 14.17 -6.33 -1.23
CA ARG A 23 15.20 -6.90 -2.12
C ARG A 23 14.73 -8.19 -2.75
N SER A 24 14.08 -9.06 -1.98
CA SER A 24 13.51 -10.31 -2.49
C SER A 24 12.40 -10.07 -3.50
N LEU A 25 11.55 -9.06 -3.28
CA LEU A 25 10.49 -8.71 -4.22
C LEU A 25 11.03 -8.14 -5.52
N VAL A 26 11.97 -7.19 -5.44
CA VAL A 26 12.64 -6.64 -6.62
C VAL A 26 13.37 -7.76 -7.39
N ALA A 27 14.08 -8.66 -6.71
CA ALA A 27 14.73 -9.81 -7.35
C ALA A 27 13.73 -10.70 -8.11
N ASN A 28 12.56 -10.98 -7.50
CA ASN A 28 11.55 -11.79 -8.16
C ASN A 28 10.96 -11.11 -9.39
N SER A 29 10.70 -9.79 -9.33
CA SER A 29 10.15 -9.04 -10.46
C SER A 29 11.14 -8.87 -11.62
N LEU A 30 12.44 -8.89 -11.32
CA LEU A 30 13.51 -8.71 -12.31
C LEU A 30 14.19 -10.04 -12.73
N GLY A 31 13.77 -11.18 -12.19
CA GLY A 31 14.52 -12.44 -12.26
C GLY A 31 14.77 -12.99 -13.67
N ASP A 32 13.96 -12.57 -14.65
CA ASP A 32 14.10 -12.98 -16.05
C ASP A 32 14.87 -11.97 -16.92
N LEU A 33 15.41 -10.90 -16.33
CA LEU A 33 16.07 -9.78 -17.03
C LEU A 33 17.57 -9.77 -16.76
N ASP A 34 18.37 -9.44 -17.78
CA ASP A 34 19.83 -9.37 -17.67
C ASP A 34 20.28 -8.03 -17.05
N VAL A 35 20.11 -7.94 -15.73
CA VAL A 35 20.41 -6.74 -14.93
C VAL A 35 21.02 -7.05 -13.56
N ASP A 36 21.87 -6.12 -13.11
CA ASP A 36 22.26 -5.96 -11.71
C ASP A 36 21.45 -4.82 -11.07
N PHE A 37 21.11 -4.97 -9.80
CA PHE A 37 20.42 -3.91 -9.05
C PHE A 37 20.93 -3.75 -7.61
N ASP A 38 20.81 -2.53 -7.09
CA ASP A 38 20.99 -2.22 -5.68
C ASP A 38 19.79 -1.43 -5.14
N VAL A 39 19.42 -1.70 -3.89
CA VAL A 39 18.30 -1.08 -3.18
C VAL A 39 18.83 -0.20 -2.06
N GLY A 40 18.60 1.11 -2.19
CA GLY A 40 18.80 2.13 -1.17
C GLY A 40 17.48 2.66 -0.62
N VAL A 41 17.55 3.51 0.40
CA VAL A 41 16.40 4.25 0.94
C VAL A 41 16.78 5.72 1.04
N ARG A 42 15.95 6.59 0.45
CA ARG A 42 16.10 8.04 0.53
C ARG A 42 15.80 8.55 1.95
N ALA A 43 16.17 9.80 2.22
CA ALA A 43 15.94 10.43 3.53
C ALA A 43 14.44 10.61 3.85
N ASP A 44 13.60 10.75 2.81
CA ASP A 44 12.14 10.79 2.88
C ASP A 44 11.50 9.40 3.06
N GLY A 45 12.30 8.33 3.15
CA GLY A 45 11.81 6.96 3.39
C GLY A 45 11.41 6.19 2.13
N PHE A 46 11.46 6.78 0.94
CA PHE A 46 11.19 6.07 -0.30
C PHE A 46 12.39 5.23 -0.75
N PRO A 47 12.22 3.92 -1.05
CA PRO A 47 13.27 3.11 -1.62
C PRO A 47 13.67 3.56 -3.02
N SER A 48 14.97 3.57 -3.29
CA SER A 48 15.53 3.79 -4.63
C SER A 48 16.20 2.52 -5.13
N VAL A 49 15.89 2.13 -6.36
CA VAL A 49 16.50 0.99 -7.03
C VAL A 49 17.40 1.48 -8.15
N THR A 50 18.71 1.29 -7.99
CA THR A 50 19.70 1.54 -9.04
C THR A 50 19.81 0.27 -9.88
N ILE A 51 19.71 0.40 -11.21
CA ILE A 51 19.68 -0.74 -12.13
C ILE A 51 20.68 -0.49 -13.26
N THR A 52 21.52 -1.47 -13.54
CA THR A 52 22.52 -1.51 -14.63
C THR A 52 22.40 -2.84 -15.38
N GLY A 53 22.83 -2.89 -16.64
CA GLY A 53 22.73 -4.09 -17.48
C GLY A 53 22.02 -3.84 -18.81
N GLU A 54 21.85 -4.89 -19.61
CA GLU A 54 21.29 -4.82 -20.96
C GLU A 54 19.79 -4.49 -20.90
N ASP A 55 19.06 -5.11 -19.97
CA ASP A 55 17.62 -4.94 -19.82
C ASP A 55 17.22 -3.80 -18.87
N ALA A 56 18.15 -2.88 -18.56
CA ALA A 56 17.94 -1.86 -17.54
C ALA A 56 16.74 -0.94 -17.80
N VAL A 57 16.35 -0.71 -19.05
CA VAL A 57 15.13 0.07 -19.38
C VAL A 57 13.87 -0.73 -19.06
N VAL A 58 13.82 -2.00 -19.45
CA VAL A 58 12.69 -2.90 -19.23
C VAL A 58 12.49 -3.11 -17.73
N ALA A 59 13.56 -3.42 -17.00
CA ALA A 59 13.56 -3.58 -15.55
C ALA A 59 12.98 -2.36 -14.83
N ARG A 60 13.36 -1.15 -15.26
CA ARG A 60 12.80 0.08 -14.70
C ARG A 60 11.30 0.19 -14.95
N ASN A 61 10.81 -0.18 -16.13
CA ASN A 61 9.39 -0.11 -16.46
C ASN A 61 8.57 -1.12 -15.65
N VAL A 62 9.07 -2.36 -15.50
CA VAL A 62 8.46 -3.39 -14.64
C VAL A 62 8.26 -2.85 -13.22
N LEU A 63 9.31 -2.27 -12.62
CA LEU A 63 9.19 -1.71 -11.27
C LEU A 63 8.22 -0.54 -11.18
N ARG A 64 8.16 0.34 -12.19
CA ARG A 64 7.18 1.45 -12.21
C ARG A 64 5.74 0.96 -12.32
N GLU A 65 5.50 -0.09 -13.09
CA GLU A 65 4.18 -0.67 -13.25
C GLU A 65 3.71 -1.34 -11.94
N GLU A 66 4.59 -2.10 -11.30
CA GLU A 66 4.26 -2.83 -10.08
C GLU A 66 4.13 -1.92 -8.85
N TRP A 67 5.04 -0.96 -8.69
CA TRP A 67 5.16 -0.16 -7.46
C TRP A 67 4.72 1.29 -7.61
N GLY A 68 4.43 1.76 -8.83
CA GLY A 68 4.42 3.18 -9.13
C GLY A 68 5.83 3.79 -9.06
N ALA A 69 5.92 5.09 -9.26
CA ALA A 69 7.18 5.82 -9.15
C ALA A 69 6.98 7.19 -8.52
N VAL A 70 7.86 7.54 -7.58
CA VAL A 70 8.00 8.92 -7.09
C VAL A 70 8.75 9.74 -8.14
N THR A 71 8.18 10.88 -8.53
CA THR A 71 8.72 11.80 -9.53
C THR A 71 8.63 13.23 -9.02
N PRO A 72 9.60 14.11 -9.34
CA PRO A 72 9.46 15.55 -9.11
C PRO A 72 8.65 16.24 -10.22
N ASP A 73 8.38 15.55 -11.34
CA ASP A 73 7.77 16.11 -12.54
C ASP A 73 6.32 15.61 -12.67
N PHE A 74 5.41 16.13 -11.84
CA PHE A 74 3.98 15.87 -11.98
C PHE A 74 3.39 16.60 -13.18
N ARG A 75 2.41 15.98 -13.83
CA ARG A 75 1.65 16.54 -14.94
C ARG A 75 0.17 16.44 -14.69
N ASP A 76 -0.52 17.53 -14.98
CA ASP A 76 -1.96 17.61 -14.82
C ASP A 76 -2.68 16.55 -15.66
N GLY A 77 -3.63 15.87 -15.03
CA GLY A 77 -4.42 14.80 -15.61
C GLY A 77 -3.73 13.43 -15.64
N GLU A 78 -2.45 13.32 -15.26
CA GLU A 78 -1.76 12.03 -15.17
C GLU A 78 -1.97 11.35 -13.80
N GLU A 79 -1.89 10.02 -13.79
CA GLU A 79 -2.03 9.20 -12.59
C GLU A 79 -0.69 8.91 -11.91
N TYR A 80 -0.69 8.99 -10.58
CA TYR A 80 0.46 8.71 -9.73
C TYR A 80 0.04 7.90 -8.50
N VAL A 81 1.02 7.39 -7.76
CA VAL A 81 0.81 6.67 -6.50
C VAL A 81 1.36 7.52 -5.36
N GLY A 82 0.56 7.75 -4.34
CA GLY A 82 0.95 8.45 -3.13
C GLY A 82 0.65 7.63 -1.88
N THR A 83 1.48 7.79 -0.85
CA THR A 83 1.35 7.11 0.45
C THR A 83 0.40 7.90 1.34
N LEU A 84 -0.68 7.32 1.84
CA LEU A 84 -1.60 8.01 2.76
C LEU A 84 -0.87 8.43 4.04
N GLU A 85 -0.54 9.71 4.15
CA GLU A 85 0.28 10.26 5.25
C GLU A 85 -0.58 10.79 6.39
N SER A 86 -1.60 11.57 6.05
CA SER A 86 -2.56 12.13 7.00
C SER A 86 -3.94 12.37 6.37
N TRP A 87 -4.93 12.67 7.20
CA TRP A 87 -6.28 13.02 6.80
C TRP A 87 -6.92 13.94 7.84
N ASP A 88 -7.80 14.81 7.38
CA ASP A 88 -8.57 15.75 8.21
C ASP A 88 -9.98 15.93 7.64
N GLY A 89 -10.70 16.99 8.03
CA GLY A 89 -12.02 17.28 7.48
C GLY A 89 -11.99 17.72 6.01
N ASP A 90 -10.84 18.21 5.54
CA ASP A 90 -10.68 18.80 4.21
C ASP A 90 -10.28 17.75 3.16
N GLY A 91 -9.64 16.65 3.58
CA GLY A 91 -9.32 15.55 2.66
C GLY A 91 -8.24 14.59 3.15
N PHE A 92 -7.63 13.89 2.21
CA PHE A 92 -6.45 13.04 2.41
C PHE A 92 -5.19 13.76 1.96
N VAL A 93 -4.10 13.62 2.68
CA VAL A 93 -2.76 14.03 2.24
C VAL A 93 -1.98 12.78 1.86
N LEU A 94 -1.55 12.73 0.61
CA LEU A 94 -0.74 11.66 0.05
C LEU A 94 0.69 12.17 -0.13
N ASP A 95 1.67 11.45 0.41
CA ASP A 95 3.09 11.70 0.12
C ASP A 95 3.48 10.94 -1.15
N ALA A 96 3.76 11.68 -2.21
CA ALA A 96 4.23 11.16 -3.50
C ALA A 96 5.68 11.62 -3.82
N GLY A 97 6.47 11.94 -2.78
CA GLY A 97 7.74 12.68 -2.89
C GLY A 97 7.57 14.18 -2.65
N GLU A 98 6.32 14.65 -2.73
CA GLU A 98 5.81 15.90 -2.20
C GLU A 98 4.38 15.66 -1.68
N GLU A 99 3.89 16.56 -0.83
CA GLU A 99 2.54 16.44 -0.26
C GLU A 99 1.48 16.82 -1.29
N VAL A 100 0.60 15.87 -1.62
CA VAL A 100 -0.56 16.08 -2.49
C VAL A 100 -1.83 15.93 -1.67
N ARG A 101 -2.63 17.00 -1.57
CA ARG A 101 -3.94 16.94 -0.92
C ARG A 101 -5.02 16.52 -1.92
N ILE A 102 -5.71 15.43 -1.62
CA ILE A 102 -6.94 15.02 -2.28
C ILE A 102 -8.11 15.56 -1.44
N PRO A 103 -8.85 16.58 -1.90
CA PRO A 103 -9.95 17.15 -1.16
C PRO A 103 -11.09 16.13 -0.96
N ALA A 104 -11.96 16.37 0.02
CA ALA A 104 -13.02 15.44 0.41
C ALA A 104 -13.96 15.05 -0.76
N ASP A 105 -14.30 16.00 -1.63
CA ASP A 105 -15.06 15.79 -2.87
C ASP A 105 -14.25 15.06 -3.95
N GLY A 106 -12.92 15.25 -3.96
CA GLY A 106 -11.96 14.50 -4.77
C GLY A 106 -11.80 13.02 -4.37
N LEU A 107 -12.26 12.60 -3.18
CA LEU A 107 -12.20 11.18 -2.79
C LEU A 107 -13.12 10.32 -3.66
N GLY A 108 -14.34 10.77 -3.93
CA GLY A 108 -15.30 10.04 -4.78
C GLY A 108 -15.74 8.69 -4.20
N LEU A 109 -15.68 8.50 -2.89
CA LEU A 109 -15.98 7.24 -2.19
C LEU A 109 -17.38 7.22 -1.55
N GLY A 110 -18.27 8.10 -1.97
CA GLY A 110 -19.63 8.25 -1.44
C GLY A 110 -19.69 9.13 -0.18
N PRO A 111 -20.81 9.11 0.57
CA PRO A 111 -21.03 10.05 1.66
C PRO A 111 -20.14 9.79 2.88
N GLY A 112 -19.91 10.85 3.67
CA GLY A 112 -19.17 10.85 4.91
C GLY A 112 -17.99 11.82 4.88
N ASP A 113 -17.51 12.23 6.06
CA ASP A 113 -16.25 12.97 6.16
C ASP A 113 -15.05 12.04 5.86
N PRO A 114 -13.86 12.59 5.53
CA PRO A 114 -12.71 11.77 5.18
C PRO A 114 -12.32 10.74 6.26
N THR A 115 -12.50 11.03 7.55
CA THR A 115 -12.23 10.06 8.63
C THR A 115 -13.22 8.89 8.60
N GLN A 116 -14.49 9.16 8.34
CA GLN A 116 -15.51 8.12 8.15
C GLN A 116 -15.25 7.28 6.91
N ILE A 117 -14.92 7.92 5.78
CA ILE A 117 -14.57 7.25 4.52
C ILE A 117 -13.39 6.30 4.75
N ARG A 118 -12.32 6.81 5.36
CA ARG A 118 -11.14 6.02 5.70
C ARG A 118 -11.48 4.75 6.48
N ARG A 119 -12.30 4.87 7.52
CA ARG A 119 -12.73 3.72 8.34
C ARG A 119 -13.59 2.74 7.54
N ARG A 120 -14.55 3.24 6.75
CA ARG A 120 -15.46 2.42 5.93
C ARG A 120 -14.71 1.58 4.89
N PHE A 121 -13.69 2.13 4.27
CA PHE A 121 -12.86 1.45 3.27
C PHE A 121 -11.61 0.77 3.86
N GLY A 122 -11.45 0.77 5.18
CA GLY A 122 -10.34 0.14 5.86
C GLY A 122 -8.97 0.71 5.50
N LEU A 123 -8.86 2.01 5.21
CA LEU A 123 -7.64 2.65 4.73
C LEU A 123 -6.69 2.94 5.90
N VAL A 124 -5.82 1.99 6.23
CA VAL A 124 -4.76 2.16 7.24
C VAL A 124 -3.76 3.24 6.81
N GLN A 125 -3.10 3.87 7.77
CA GLN A 125 -2.04 4.83 7.48
C GLN A 125 -0.94 4.16 6.65
N HIS A 126 -0.34 4.92 5.74
CA HIS A 126 0.68 4.50 4.77
C HIS A 126 0.20 3.62 3.62
N VAL A 127 -1.10 3.33 3.50
CA VAL A 127 -1.62 2.63 2.31
C VAL A 127 -1.32 3.44 1.05
N PRO A 128 -0.72 2.82 0.01
CA PRO A 128 -0.53 3.50 -1.27
C PRO A 128 -1.87 3.60 -2.00
N LEU A 129 -2.18 4.81 -2.48
CA LEU A 129 -3.40 5.14 -3.21
C LEU A 129 -3.02 5.76 -4.55
N ARG A 130 -3.72 5.36 -5.62
CA ARG A 130 -3.59 6.03 -6.92
C ARG A 130 -4.45 7.28 -6.97
N PHE A 131 -3.89 8.35 -7.52
CA PHE A 131 -4.56 9.64 -7.67
C PHE A 131 -4.23 10.26 -9.02
N VAL A 132 -5.12 11.13 -9.50
CA VAL A 132 -4.88 11.98 -10.66
C VAL A 132 -4.39 13.33 -10.14
N TYR A 133 -3.23 13.77 -10.62
CA TYR A 133 -2.66 15.09 -10.28
C TYR A 133 -3.28 16.21 -11.13
N GLY A 134 -3.28 17.44 -10.63
CA GLY A 134 -3.69 18.64 -11.37
C GLY A 134 -4.41 19.67 -10.50
N ASP A 135 -5.08 20.63 -11.12
CA ASP A 135 -5.85 21.68 -10.43
C ASP A 135 -6.98 21.12 -9.54
N ASP A 136 -7.56 19.97 -9.93
CA ASP A 136 -8.57 19.23 -9.17
C ASP A 136 -8.05 17.81 -8.82
N PRO A 137 -7.14 17.68 -7.83
CA PRO A 137 -6.61 16.38 -7.43
C PRO A 137 -7.73 15.45 -6.97
N ARG A 138 -7.68 14.18 -7.37
CA ARG A 138 -8.70 13.19 -7.01
C ARG A 138 -8.13 11.79 -6.94
N LEU A 139 -8.77 10.90 -6.19
CA LEU A 139 -8.45 9.47 -6.33
C LEU A 139 -8.72 9.01 -7.76
N ALA A 140 -7.81 8.18 -8.30
CA ALA A 140 -7.95 7.63 -9.63
C ALA A 140 -9.20 6.74 -9.70
N ASP A 141 -9.87 6.70 -10.85
CA ASP A 141 -11.13 5.97 -10.99
C ASP A 141 -10.92 4.47 -10.75
N ALA A 142 -9.82 3.91 -11.24
CA ALA A 142 -9.43 2.53 -10.95
C ALA A 142 -9.20 2.25 -9.45
N GLU A 143 -8.72 3.23 -8.69
CA GLU A 143 -8.56 3.09 -7.23
C GLU A 143 -9.90 3.11 -6.53
N ARG A 144 -10.81 4.02 -6.93
CA ARG A 144 -12.16 4.08 -6.40
C ARG A 144 -12.91 2.77 -6.66
N ASP A 145 -12.83 2.25 -7.88
CA ASP A 145 -13.46 0.99 -8.27
C ASP A 145 -12.94 -0.17 -7.41
N ARG A 146 -11.62 -0.30 -7.27
CA ARG A 146 -10.97 -1.28 -6.38
C ARG A 146 -11.46 -1.17 -4.95
N LEU A 147 -11.56 0.04 -4.40
CA LEU A 147 -12.03 0.27 -3.03
C LEU A 147 -13.52 -0.07 -2.87
N PHE A 148 -14.36 0.25 -3.84
CA PHE A 148 -15.76 -0.18 -3.84
C PHE A 148 -15.90 -1.70 -3.94
N GLU A 149 -15.05 -2.39 -4.70
CA GLU A 149 -15.04 -3.86 -4.73
C GLU A 149 -14.76 -4.47 -3.36
N TRP A 150 -13.89 -3.85 -2.54
CA TRP A 150 -13.65 -4.34 -1.18
C TRP A 150 -14.92 -4.35 -0.33
N THR A 151 -15.77 -3.33 -0.48
CA THR A 151 -17.05 -3.23 0.24
C THR A 151 -18.11 -4.22 -0.27
N ARG A 152 -17.93 -4.81 -1.46
CA ARG A 152 -18.83 -5.81 -2.03
C ARG A 152 -18.36 -7.24 -1.82
N GLY A 153 -17.15 -7.42 -1.28
CA GLY A 153 -16.53 -8.72 -1.05
C GLY A 153 -16.97 -9.40 0.25
N THR A 154 -16.19 -10.38 0.69
CA THR A 154 -16.41 -11.16 1.93
C THR A 154 -15.84 -10.50 3.18
N GLY A 155 -15.43 -9.23 3.09
CA GLY A 155 -14.78 -8.50 4.17
C GLY A 155 -13.27 -8.71 4.18
N ARG A 156 -12.55 -7.75 4.76
CA ARG A 156 -11.09 -7.70 4.75
C ARG A 156 -10.56 -7.09 6.03
N LEU A 157 -9.35 -7.47 6.41
CA LEU A 157 -8.59 -6.85 7.50
C LEU A 157 -7.30 -6.25 6.92
N ASN A 158 -7.26 -4.92 6.85
CA ASN A 158 -6.09 -4.18 6.38
C ASN A 158 -5.19 -3.86 7.56
N VAL A 159 -3.88 -4.01 7.35
CA VAL A 159 -2.84 -3.89 8.38
C VAL A 159 -1.67 -3.12 7.79
N ASN A 160 -1.11 -2.16 8.54
CA ASN A 160 0.15 -1.51 8.16
C ASN A 160 1.35 -2.01 8.98
N SER A 161 2.55 -1.52 8.67
CA SER A 161 3.77 -1.69 9.47
C SER A 161 4.26 -3.13 9.60
N ALA A 162 3.77 -4.04 8.76
CA ALA A 162 4.09 -5.46 8.81
C ALA A 162 4.27 -6.03 7.40
N THR A 163 5.31 -6.84 7.22
CA THR A 163 5.48 -7.55 5.95
C THR A 163 4.39 -8.61 5.77
N ARG A 164 4.11 -8.98 4.52
CA ARG A 164 3.17 -10.08 4.19
C ARG A 164 3.46 -11.36 4.96
N ALA A 165 4.74 -11.71 5.11
CA ALA A 165 5.17 -12.91 5.82
C ALA A 165 4.83 -12.84 7.31
N GLU A 166 5.03 -11.67 7.95
CA GLU A 166 4.65 -11.44 9.35
C GLU A 166 3.15 -11.53 9.54
N VAL A 167 2.36 -10.85 8.69
CA VAL A 167 0.89 -10.92 8.76
C VAL A 167 0.40 -12.35 8.59
N ARG A 168 0.92 -13.10 7.61
CA ARG A 168 0.57 -14.51 7.42
C ARG A 168 0.95 -15.38 8.62
N ALA A 169 2.14 -15.18 9.18
CA ALA A 169 2.58 -15.90 10.37
C ALA A 169 1.69 -15.59 11.59
N THR A 170 1.27 -14.34 11.76
CA THR A 170 0.36 -13.93 12.83
C THR A 170 -1.04 -14.53 12.65
N VAL A 171 -1.63 -14.47 11.46
CA VAL A 171 -2.93 -15.10 11.18
C VAL A 171 -2.89 -16.60 11.48
N ASN A 172 -1.82 -17.29 11.07
CA ASN A 172 -1.63 -18.71 11.39
C ASN A 172 -1.52 -18.94 12.91
N ARG A 173 -0.75 -18.09 13.62
CA ARG A 173 -0.57 -18.18 15.08
C ARG A 173 -1.88 -17.95 15.83
N ALA A 174 -2.72 -17.05 15.34
CA ALA A 174 -4.04 -16.76 15.90
C ALA A 174 -5.08 -17.86 15.57
N GLY A 175 -4.73 -18.90 14.83
CA GLY A 175 -5.63 -20.01 14.50
C GLY A 175 -6.57 -19.75 13.32
N HIS A 176 -6.33 -18.69 12.54
CA HIS A 176 -7.22 -18.21 11.49
C HIS A 176 -6.75 -18.52 10.06
N ALA A 177 -5.89 -19.53 9.89
CA ALA A 177 -5.34 -19.89 8.58
C ALA A 177 -6.42 -20.33 7.58
N GLU A 178 -7.49 -20.96 8.08
CA GLU A 178 -8.61 -21.46 7.27
C GLU A 178 -9.72 -20.42 7.07
N ASP A 179 -9.70 -19.32 7.83
CA ASP A 179 -10.69 -18.23 7.76
C ASP A 179 -10.37 -17.19 6.69
N ILE A 180 -9.24 -17.35 5.99
CA ILE A 180 -8.78 -16.38 4.99
C ILE A 180 -8.62 -17.03 3.62
N VAL A 181 -8.90 -16.26 2.57
CA VAL A 181 -8.60 -16.64 1.20
C VAL A 181 -7.09 -16.47 0.97
N THR A 182 -6.57 -15.29 1.27
CA THR A 182 -5.16 -14.95 1.08
C THR A 182 -4.77 -13.71 1.90
N VAL A 183 -3.46 -13.44 1.93
CA VAL A 183 -2.92 -12.13 2.35
C VAL A 183 -2.39 -11.46 1.09
N GLU A 184 -3.04 -10.39 0.67
CA GLU A 184 -2.66 -9.53 -0.45
C GLU A 184 -1.70 -8.44 0.02
N ARG A 185 -0.78 -8.05 -0.86
CA ARG A 185 0.10 -6.91 -0.62
C ARG A 185 -0.58 -5.64 -1.15
N LEU A 186 -0.74 -4.64 -0.29
CA LEU A 186 -1.17 -3.30 -0.69
C LEU A 186 0.05 -2.41 -0.93
N GLY A 187 1.04 -2.47 -0.04
CA GLY A 187 2.34 -1.79 -0.11
C GLY A 187 3.42 -2.68 0.51
N LEU A 188 4.65 -2.17 0.67
CA LEU A 188 5.74 -2.97 1.27
C LEU A 188 5.39 -3.43 2.69
N LEU A 189 4.75 -2.55 3.47
CA LEU A 189 4.38 -2.78 4.87
C LEU A 189 2.87 -2.81 5.10
N GLU A 190 2.09 -2.60 4.04
CA GLU A 190 0.63 -2.60 4.07
C GLU A 190 0.10 -3.87 3.42
N GLN A 191 -0.68 -4.62 4.18
CA GLN A 191 -1.23 -5.90 3.78
C GLN A 191 -2.75 -5.87 3.90
N SER A 192 -3.40 -6.72 3.13
CA SER A 192 -4.81 -7.00 3.30
C SER A 192 -5.05 -8.49 3.44
N VAL A 193 -5.66 -8.88 4.55
CA VAL A 193 -6.15 -10.23 4.77
C VAL A 193 -7.56 -10.31 4.20
N VAL A 194 -7.74 -11.08 3.13
CA VAL A 194 -9.04 -11.29 2.51
C VAL A 194 -9.76 -12.42 3.23
N CYS A 195 -10.88 -12.11 3.87
CA CYS A 195 -11.67 -13.07 4.63
C CYS A 195 -12.34 -14.08 3.70
N ARG A 196 -12.55 -15.31 4.18
CA ARG A 196 -13.48 -16.24 3.52
C ARG A 196 -14.92 -15.84 3.81
N GLU A 197 -15.83 -16.41 3.04
CA GLU A 197 -17.26 -16.29 3.32
C GLU A 197 -17.59 -16.79 4.73
N GLY A 198 -18.36 -16.01 5.49
CA GLY A 198 -18.75 -16.31 6.87
C GLY A 198 -17.72 -15.92 7.93
N THR A 199 -16.52 -15.48 7.56
CA THR A 199 -15.53 -14.95 8.51
C THR A 199 -15.88 -13.52 8.91
N ASP A 200 -15.94 -13.24 10.21
CA ASP A 200 -16.21 -11.91 10.77
C ASP A 200 -14.92 -11.07 10.87
N PRO A 201 -14.74 -9.99 10.07
CA PRO A 201 -13.51 -9.21 10.10
C PRO A 201 -13.22 -8.54 11.47
N PRO A 202 -14.19 -7.94 12.19
CA PRO A 202 -13.98 -7.45 13.56
C PRO A 202 -13.50 -8.52 14.55
N GLY A 203 -14.05 -9.74 14.50
CA GLY A 203 -13.57 -10.87 15.29
C GLY A 203 -12.14 -11.26 14.94
N LEU A 204 -11.81 -11.33 13.65
CA LEU A 204 -10.44 -11.58 13.18
C LEU A 204 -9.47 -10.49 13.65
N LEU A 205 -9.87 -9.21 13.55
CA LEU A 205 -9.08 -8.07 14.04
C LEU A 205 -8.77 -8.22 15.53
N SER A 206 -9.77 -8.59 16.33
CA SER A 206 -9.61 -8.74 17.77
C SER A 206 -8.56 -9.80 18.12
N ASN A 207 -8.54 -10.91 17.39
CA ASN A 207 -7.59 -12.01 17.63
C ASN A 207 -6.19 -11.75 17.04
N VAL A 208 -6.11 -11.08 15.88
CA VAL A 208 -4.83 -10.80 15.20
C VAL A 208 -4.13 -9.57 15.78
N GLY A 209 -4.89 -8.55 16.18
CA GLY A 209 -4.39 -7.26 16.65
C GLY A 209 -3.55 -7.34 17.92
N GLU A 210 -3.77 -8.35 18.78
CA GLU A 210 -2.97 -8.58 19.98
C GLU A 210 -1.48 -8.87 19.69
N TYR A 211 -1.16 -9.26 18.47
CA TYR A 211 0.17 -9.71 18.08
C TYR A 211 0.94 -8.74 17.19
N LEU A 212 0.30 -7.64 16.76
CA LEU A 212 0.89 -6.70 15.80
C LEU A 212 0.86 -5.27 16.34
N PRO A 213 2.03 -4.61 16.51
CA PRO A 213 2.11 -3.19 16.83
C PRO A 213 1.84 -2.35 15.56
N SER A 214 0.62 -2.51 15.02
CA SER A 214 0.19 -1.99 13.74
C SER A 214 -1.16 -1.31 13.89
N GLU A 215 -1.51 -0.43 12.95
CA GLU A 215 -2.91 -0.08 12.76
C GLU A 215 -3.62 -1.19 11.99
N LEU A 216 -4.83 -1.53 12.45
CA LEU A 216 -5.72 -2.46 11.78
C LEU A 216 -7.07 -1.81 11.53
N LEU A 217 -7.59 -1.95 10.32
CA LEU A 217 -8.96 -1.56 9.98
C LEU A 217 -9.66 -2.65 9.20
N CYS A 218 -10.95 -2.84 9.50
CA CYS A 218 -11.79 -3.79 8.79
C CYS A 218 -12.55 -3.10 7.65
N VAL A 219 -12.71 -3.83 6.56
CA VAL A 219 -13.80 -3.60 5.60
C VAL A 219 -14.85 -4.64 5.90
N VAL A 220 -16.06 -4.19 6.21
CA VAL A 220 -17.22 -5.06 6.48
C VAL A 220 -18.10 -5.06 5.22
N PRO A 221 -18.58 -6.23 4.75
CA PRO A 221 -19.54 -6.34 3.64
C PRO A 221 -20.85 -5.60 3.86
#